data_AF-A0A7H8NVR5-F1
#
_entry.id   AF-A0A7H8NVR5-F1
#
_cell.length_a   1.000
_cell.length_b   1.000
_cell.length_c   1.000
_cell.angle_alpha   90.00
_cell.angle_beta   90.00
_cell.angle_gamma   90.00
#
_symmetry.space_group_name_H-M   'P 1'
#
loop_
_entity.id
_entity.type
_entity.pdbx_description
1 polymer ?
#
loop_
_entity_poly.entity_id
_entity_poly.type
_entity_poly.pdbx_seq_one_letter_code
_entity_poly.pdbx_strand_id
1 'polypeptide(L)'
;MSHVAMIAAARRWMPVALALALAACSGKEETPAAAARGAAAPVAAAPAAPAVAAKVQSMGTEQLRESASQALRENRMYAPAGDNAIEYYLALRDKTPDDASVKSALTDLLPYTLIAAEQHLGREDFAEAQRLVALIEKVDASAPALPRLKEGLSKGVQVAAKRTEDETEKVKKDAEDRTRQLAEQQRLTEQRAKEAEAAKQIAAQQDVARRDSERQEAERQATARRDAEQKQQQAAAQQASAARQAATAAAPSLRPVSTPAPRYPAEALRSGTSGEVLMEITVGTDGSVTNARVLRATPSRVFDREALNAVKRWRFEPVNAPVTTRRTLVFAPGG
;
A
#
# COMPACT_ATOMS: atom_id res chain seq x y z
N MET A 1 8.36 32.18 -7.97
CA MET A 1 7.43 31.90 -9.08
C MET A 1 7.15 30.41 -9.04
N SER A 2 6.19 29.99 -8.19
CA SER A 2 4.82 29.56 -8.53
C SER A 2 4.79 28.10 -9.02
N HIS A 3 4.53 27.14 -8.12
CA HIS A 3 3.29 26.35 -7.93
C HIS A 3 3.02 25.33 -9.07
N VAL A 4 3.15 24.00 -8.90
CA VAL A 4 2.34 23.01 -8.13
C VAL A 4 0.99 22.64 -8.79
N ALA A 5 0.67 21.33 -8.73
CA ALA A 5 -0.59 20.59 -8.98
C ALA A 5 -0.80 20.06 -10.43
N MET A 6 -0.82 18.76 -10.75
CA MET A 6 -1.39 17.52 -10.17
C MET A 6 -2.89 17.29 -10.55
N ILE A 7 -3.23 16.02 -10.86
CA ILE A 7 -4.57 15.35 -10.80
C ILE A 7 -5.44 15.50 -12.07
N ALA A 8 -6.24 14.54 -12.55
CA ALA A 8 -6.36 13.07 -12.49
C ALA A 8 -7.59 12.70 -13.36
N ALA A 9 -7.71 11.41 -13.65
CA ALA A 9 -8.77 10.70 -14.37
C ALA A 9 -10.21 10.98 -13.91
N ALA A 10 -11.19 10.70 -14.80
CA ALA A 10 -12.36 9.87 -14.44
C ALA A 10 -13.20 9.47 -15.65
N ARG A 11 -13.72 8.25 -15.54
CA ARG A 11 -14.51 7.43 -16.46
C ARG A 11 -15.95 7.36 -15.93
N ARG A 12 -16.98 7.37 -16.80
CA ARG A 12 -18.35 6.87 -16.52
C ARG A 12 -19.18 6.84 -17.82
N TRP A 13 -19.54 5.67 -18.33
CA TRP A 13 -20.76 4.86 -18.06
C TRP A 13 -21.84 5.07 -19.14
N MET A 14 -22.12 3.99 -19.88
CA MET A 14 -23.31 3.73 -20.73
C MET A 14 -24.60 3.74 -19.87
N PRO A 15 -25.84 3.91 -20.41
CA PRO A 15 -26.55 2.76 -21.04
C PRO A 15 -27.70 3.05 -22.07
N VAL A 16 -27.91 2.06 -22.97
CA VAL A 16 -29.17 1.38 -23.40
C VAL A 16 -30.36 2.14 -24.06
N ALA A 17 -30.81 1.61 -25.23
CA ALA A 17 -32.20 1.29 -25.70
C ALA A 17 -32.39 1.63 -27.20
N LEU A 18 -32.47 0.63 -28.11
CA LEU A 18 -33.68 -0.09 -28.58
C LEU A 18 -34.50 0.66 -29.66
N ALA A 19 -34.52 0.16 -30.90
CA ALA A 19 -35.73 -0.31 -31.62
C ALA A 19 -35.50 -0.49 -33.14
N LEU A 20 -36.30 -1.39 -33.70
CA LEU A 20 -36.23 -2.04 -35.00
C LEU A 20 -36.75 -1.21 -36.20
N ALA A 21 -36.31 -1.68 -37.38
CA ALA A 21 -36.99 -1.75 -38.68
C ALA A 21 -37.02 -0.52 -39.59
N LEU A 22 -36.41 -0.69 -40.78
CA LEU A 22 -37.12 -0.63 -42.06
C LEU A 22 -36.27 -1.28 -43.17
N ALA A 23 -36.88 -2.27 -43.82
CA ALA A 23 -36.36 -2.92 -45.01
C ALA A 23 -36.60 -2.05 -46.26
N ALA A 24 -35.87 -2.39 -47.32
CA ALA A 24 -35.95 -1.89 -48.70
C ALA A 24 -35.14 -0.62 -48.99
N CYS A 25 -33.89 -0.83 -49.46
CA CYS A 25 -33.50 -0.38 -50.79
C CYS A 25 -32.26 -1.15 -51.25
N SER A 26 -32.39 -1.73 -52.42
CA SER A 26 -31.39 -2.38 -53.25
C SER A 26 -30.16 -1.49 -53.50
N GLY A 27 -28.97 -2.07 -53.41
CA GLY A 27 -27.80 -1.46 -54.02
C GLY A 27 -26.49 -1.77 -53.31
N LYS A 28 -25.93 -2.95 -53.60
CA LYS A 28 -24.49 -3.14 -53.84
C LYS A 28 -23.55 -2.48 -52.83
N GLU A 29 -23.27 -3.17 -51.72
CA GLU A 29 -22.13 -2.89 -50.85
C GLU A 29 -21.20 -4.09 -50.78
N GLU A 30 -19.99 -3.89 -51.31
CA GLU A 30 -18.79 -4.63 -50.91
C GLU A 30 -18.60 -4.45 -49.41
N THR A 31 -18.73 -5.55 -48.66
CA THR A 31 -18.25 -5.62 -47.29
C THR A 31 -16.83 -6.18 -47.31
N PRO A 32 -15.82 -5.48 -46.74
CA PRO A 32 -14.52 -6.08 -46.49
C PRO A 32 -14.70 -7.11 -45.38
N ALA A 33 -14.62 -8.39 -45.74
CA ALA A 33 -14.56 -9.47 -44.78
C ALA A 33 -13.31 -9.28 -43.91
N ALA A 34 -13.54 -8.91 -42.66
CA ALA A 34 -12.58 -9.05 -41.58
C ALA A 34 -12.09 -10.50 -41.56
N ALA A 35 -10.83 -10.69 -41.97
CA ALA A 35 -10.13 -11.95 -41.79
C ALA A 35 -9.95 -12.18 -40.28
N ALA A 36 -10.87 -12.94 -39.70
CA ALA A 36 -10.62 -13.65 -38.47
C ALA A 36 -9.31 -14.43 -38.66
N ARG A 37 -8.27 -14.07 -37.91
CA ARG A 37 -7.09 -14.90 -37.69
C ARG A 37 -7.57 -16.16 -36.99
N GLY A 38 -8.04 -17.12 -37.78
CA GLY A 38 -8.14 -18.50 -37.38
C GLY A 38 -6.74 -18.96 -36.99
N ALA A 39 -6.62 -19.48 -35.77
CA ALA A 39 -5.45 -20.19 -35.31
C ALA A 39 -4.96 -21.12 -36.42
N ALA A 40 -3.67 -21.04 -36.74
CA ALA A 40 -3.02 -21.96 -37.66
C ALA A 40 -3.20 -23.38 -37.10
N ALA A 41 -4.19 -24.09 -37.63
CA ALA A 41 -4.29 -25.53 -37.52
C ALA A 41 -2.97 -26.13 -38.02
N PRO A 42 -2.49 -27.23 -37.42
CA PRO A 42 -1.27 -27.86 -37.87
C PRO A 42 -1.44 -28.16 -39.36
N VAL A 43 -0.47 -27.75 -40.16
CA VAL A 43 -0.40 -28.12 -41.57
C VAL A 43 -0.19 -29.62 -41.59
N ALA A 44 -1.30 -30.37 -41.59
CA ALA A 44 -1.28 -31.79 -41.84
C ALA A 44 -0.51 -31.99 -43.14
N ALA A 45 0.55 -32.79 -43.07
CA ALA A 45 1.40 -33.11 -44.20
C ALA A 45 0.52 -33.41 -45.42
N ALA A 46 0.56 -32.53 -46.42
CA ALA A 46 -0.07 -32.77 -47.69
C ALA A 46 0.47 -34.11 -48.22
N PRO A 47 -0.38 -35.02 -48.71
CA PRO A 47 0.08 -36.29 -49.25
C PRO A 47 1.12 -36.00 -50.33
N ALA A 48 2.24 -36.72 -50.29
CA ALA A 48 3.31 -36.60 -51.27
C ALA A 48 2.70 -36.56 -52.67
N ALA A 49 2.90 -35.44 -53.38
CA ALA A 49 2.41 -35.30 -54.74
C ALA A 49 2.93 -36.47 -55.58
N PRO A 50 2.09 -37.09 -56.43
CA PRO A 50 2.52 -38.22 -57.23
C PRO A 50 3.74 -37.81 -58.06
N ALA A 51 4.74 -38.70 -58.12
CA ALA A 51 6.02 -38.43 -58.81
C ALA A 51 5.89 -38.09 -60.31
N VAL A 52 4.72 -38.33 -60.91
CA VAL A 52 4.32 -37.78 -62.21
C VAL A 52 2.89 -37.30 -62.07
N ALA A 53 2.59 -36.05 -62.43
CA ALA A 53 1.25 -35.49 -62.31
C ALA A 53 0.26 -36.21 -63.26
N ALA A 54 -0.98 -36.42 -62.79
CA ALA A 54 -2.03 -37.08 -63.57
C ALA A 54 -2.32 -36.37 -64.92
N LYS A 55 -2.22 -35.03 -64.94
CA LYS A 55 -2.32 -34.23 -66.16
C LYS A 55 -1.29 -34.66 -67.21
N VAL A 56 -0.03 -34.83 -66.79
CA VAL A 56 1.08 -35.22 -67.68
C VAL A 56 0.84 -36.62 -68.25
N GLN A 57 0.36 -37.56 -67.44
CA GLN A 57 0.06 -38.92 -67.89
C GLN A 57 -1.03 -38.98 -68.98
N SER A 58 -2.00 -38.06 -68.91
CA SER A 58 -3.13 -37.99 -69.86
C SER A 58 -2.78 -37.38 -71.24
N MET A 59 -1.61 -36.73 -71.40
CA MET A 59 -1.26 -35.99 -72.62
C MET A 59 -0.90 -36.93 -73.79
N GLY A 60 -1.14 -36.49 -75.03
CA GLY A 60 -0.76 -37.26 -76.24
C GLY A 60 0.76 -37.37 -76.41
N THR A 61 1.24 -38.39 -77.15
CA THR A 61 2.68 -38.62 -77.35
C THR A 61 3.41 -37.44 -78.01
N GLU A 62 2.84 -36.86 -79.08
CA GLU A 62 3.43 -35.68 -79.74
C GLU A 62 3.44 -34.46 -78.81
N GLN A 63 2.34 -34.24 -78.09
CA GLN A 63 2.24 -33.14 -77.12
C GLN A 63 3.25 -33.29 -75.99
N LEU A 64 3.50 -34.51 -75.52
CA LEU A 64 4.50 -34.79 -74.49
C LEU A 64 5.92 -34.51 -75.00
N ARG A 65 6.24 -34.85 -76.26
CA ARG A 65 7.56 -34.60 -76.85
C ARG A 65 7.83 -33.10 -77.03
N GLU A 66 6.82 -32.36 -77.47
CA GLU A 66 6.89 -30.89 -77.57
C GLU A 66 7.07 -30.25 -76.19
N SER A 67 6.25 -30.66 -75.21
CA SER A 67 6.29 -30.14 -73.84
C SER A 67 7.62 -30.46 -73.15
N ALA A 68 8.16 -31.68 -73.34
CA ALA A 68 9.47 -32.06 -72.83
C ALA A 68 10.59 -31.17 -73.41
N SER A 69 10.58 -30.99 -74.73
CA SER A 69 11.56 -30.14 -75.43
C SER A 69 11.47 -28.68 -74.99
N GLN A 70 10.25 -28.18 -74.78
CA GLN A 70 10.01 -26.84 -74.26
C GLN A 70 10.52 -26.68 -72.83
N ALA A 71 10.20 -27.64 -71.95
CA ALA A 71 10.68 -27.63 -70.57
C ALA A 71 12.22 -27.62 -70.49
N LEU A 72 12.91 -28.38 -71.35
CA LEU A 72 14.38 -28.34 -71.44
C LEU A 72 14.90 -26.95 -71.86
N ARG A 73 14.31 -26.35 -72.90
CA ARG A 73 14.69 -25.00 -73.37
C ARG A 73 14.49 -23.93 -72.29
N GLU A 74 13.46 -24.11 -71.47
CA GLU A 74 13.11 -23.22 -70.37
C GLU A 74 13.81 -23.61 -69.05
N ASN A 75 14.77 -24.54 -69.10
CA ASN A 75 15.56 -25.04 -67.97
C ASN A 75 14.73 -25.66 -66.82
N ARG A 76 13.51 -26.13 -67.11
CA ARG A 76 12.63 -26.84 -66.18
C ARG A 76 12.90 -28.34 -66.21
N MET A 77 14.05 -28.73 -65.64
CA MET A 77 14.52 -30.12 -65.71
C MET A 77 13.70 -31.07 -64.82
N TYR A 78 13.48 -30.67 -63.56
CA TYR A 78 12.80 -31.49 -62.53
C TYR A 78 11.81 -30.71 -61.67
N ALA A 79 11.72 -29.39 -61.86
CA ALA A 79 10.85 -28.48 -61.12
C ALA A 79 10.24 -27.44 -62.09
N PRO A 80 9.00 -26.98 -61.85
CA PRO A 80 8.09 -27.36 -60.76
C PRO A 80 7.38 -28.71 -61.03
N ALA A 81 6.71 -29.26 -60.00
CA ALA A 81 5.93 -30.50 -60.14
C ALA A 81 4.87 -30.38 -61.25
N GLY A 82 4.73 -31.42 -62.08
CA GLY A 82 3.73 -31.50 -63.13
C GLY A 82 3.97 -30.66 -64.38
N ASP A 83 5.06 -29.89 -64.43
CA ASP A 83 5.48 -29.12 -65.61
C ASP A 83 7.02 -29.07 -65.72
N ASN A 84 7.63 -30.25 -65.87
CA ASN A 84 9.07 -30.40 -66.01
C ASN A 84 9.43 -31.50 -67.02
N ALA A 85 10.63 -31.40 -67.58
CA ALA A 85 11.10 -32.26 -68.65
C ALA A 85 11.09 -33.74 -68.27
N ILE A 86 11.54 -34.08 -67.05
CA ILE A 86 11.67 -35.48 -66.64
C ILE A 86 10.31 -36.18 -66.45
N GLU A 87 9.29 -35.49 -65.94
CA GLU A 87 7.93 -36.04 -65.88
C GLU A 87 7.33 -36.27 -67.27
N TYR A 88 7.57 -35.35 -68.22
CA TYR A 88 7.14 -35.52 -69.62
C TYR A 88 7.85 -36.72 -70.29
N TYR A 89 9.16 -36.87 -70.10
CA TYR A 89 9.91 -38.01 -70.63
C TYR A 89 9.55 -39.34 -69.96
N LEU A 90 9.24 -39.35 -68.66
CA LEU A 90 8.72 -40.53 -67.98
C LEU A 90 7.36 -40.96 -68.57
N ALA A 91 6.45 -40.02 -68.79
CA ALA A 91 5.17 -40.31 -69.42
C ALA A 91 5.31 -40.76 -70.89
N LEU A 92 6.31 -40.25 -71.62
CA LEU A 92 6.66 -40.75 -72.96
C LEU A 92 7.17 -42.17 -72.90
N ARG A 93 8.09 -42.49 -71.99
CA ARG A 93 8.65 -43.84 -71.84
C ARG A 93 7.55 -44.87 -71.57
N ASP A 94 6.56 -44.52 -70.76
CA ASP A 94 5.44 -45.40 -70.45
C ASP A 94 4.57 -45.70 -71.70
N LYS A 95 4.53 -44.78 -72.68
CA LYS A 95 3.79 -44.95 -73.95
C LYS A 95 4.64 -45.53 -75.09
N THR A 96 5.94 -45.26 -75.08
CA THR A 96 6.92 -45.72 -76.08
C THR A 96 8.17 -46.29 -75.38
N PRO A 97 8.09 -47.50 -74.80
CA PRO A 97 9.18 -48.07 -73.99
C PRO A 97 10.47 -48.35 -74.78
N ASP A 98 10.40 -48.45 -76.10
CA ASP A 98 11.53 -48.77 -76.97
C ASP A 98 12.18 -47.54 -77.62
N ASP A 99 11.71 -46.32 -77.33
CA ASP A 99 12.30 -45.10 -77.87
C ASP A 99 13.66 -44.81 -77.21
N ALA A 100 14.75 -45.00 -77.99
CA ALA A 100 16.12 -44.76 -77.55
C ALA A 100 16.38 -43.29 -77.17
N SER A 101 15.69 -42.34 -77.81
CA SER A 101 15.86 -40.90 -77.52
C SER A 101 15.32 -40.54 -76.14
N VAL A 102 14.19 -41.13 -75.74
CA VAL A 102 13.60 -40.94 -74.41
C VAL A 102 14.48 -41.55 -73.33
N LYS A 103 15.04 -42.74 -73.57
CA LYS A 103 16.01 -43.37 -72.65
C LYS A 103 17.24 -42.51 -72.45
N SER A 104 17.84 -42.01 -73.53
CA SER A 104 19.01 -41.11 -73.46
C SER A 104 18.71 -39.83 -72.68
N ALA A 105 17.59 -39.17 -72.97
CA ALA A 105 17.20 -37.94 -72.29
C ALA A 105 17.00 -38.14 -70.78
N LEU A 106 16.39 -39.26 -70.37
CA LEU A 106 16.23 -39.59 -68.95
C LEU A 106 17.57 -39.86 -68.26
N THR A 107 18.52 -40.52 -68.95
CA THR A 107 19.88 -40.72 -68.45
C THR A 107 20.63 -39.38 -68.28
N ASP A 108 20.48 -38.45 -69.21
CA ASP A 108 21.13 -37.13 -69.16
C ASP A 108 20.55 -36.23 -68.05
N LEU A 109 19.27 -36.38 -67.74
CA LEU A 109 18.59 -35.61 -66.70
C LEU A 109 18.83 -36.15 -65.28
N LEU A 110 19.14 -37.44 -65.14
CA LEU A 110 19.28 -38.11 -63.85
C LEU A 110 20.30 -37.43 -62.91
N PRO A 111 21.53 -37.04 -63.34
CA PRO A 111 22.51 -36.37 -62.48
C PRO A 111 21.98 -35.05 -61.90
N TYR A 112 21.22 -34.28 -62.67
CA TYR A 112 20.66 -33.00 -62.22
C TYR A 112 19.58 -33.22 -61.16
N THR A 113 18.74 -34.24 -61.34
CA THR A 113 17.70 -34.57 -60.34
C THR A 113 18.28 -35.12 -59.05
N LEU A 114 19.38 -35.88 -59.15
CA LEU A 114 20.13 -36.36 -58.01
C LEU A 114 20.70 -35.20 -57.19
N ILE A 115 21.42 -34.27 -57.83
CA ILE A 115 21.98 -33.09 -57.17
C ILE A 115 20.88 -32.28 -56.48
N ALA A 116 19.73 -32.10 -57.15
CA ALA A 116 18.59 -31.40 -56.56
C ALA A 116 18.05 -32.13 -55.33
N ALA A 117 17.85 -33.46 -55.40
CA ALA A 117 17.37 -34.25 -54.27
C ALA A 117 18.30 -34.12 -53.06
N GLU A 118 19.62 -34.15 -53.27
CA GLU A 118 20.63 -33.96 -52.22
C GLU A 118 20.60 -32.55 -51.62
N GLN A 119 20.44 -31.52 -52.45
CA GLN A 119 20.33 -30.14 -51.98
C GLN A 119 19.07 -29.92 -51.14
N HIS A 120 17.91 -30.44 -51.56
CA HIS A 120 16.67 -30.33 -50.80
C HIS A 120 16.75 -31.12 -49.49
N LEU A 121 17.37 -32.31 -49.51
CA LEU A 121 17.62 -33.09 -48.30
C LEU A 121 18.52 -32.33 -47.30
N GLY A 122 19.59 -31.69 -47.80
CA GLY A 122 20.48 -30.87 -46.97
C GLY A 122 19.84 -29.60 -46.41
N ARG A 123 18.79 -29.08 -47.05
CA ARG A 123 18.00 -27.93 -46.57
C ARG A 123 16.81 -28.32 -45.69
N GLU A 124 16.69 -29.60 -45.32
CA GLU A 124 15.55 -30.16 -44.59
C GLU A 124 14.19 -29.98 -45.33
N ASP A 125 14.20 -29.77 -46.65
CA ASP A 125 12.99 -29.75 -47.49
C ASP A 125 12.63 -31.18 -47.90
N PHE A 126 12.15 -31.95 -46.92
CA PHE A 126 11.88 -33.37 -47.08
C PHE A 126 10.75 -33.68 -48.04
N ALA A 127 9.78 -32.76 -48.21
CA ALA A 127 8.66 -32.94 -49.13
C ALA A 127 9.14 -32.96 -50.58
N GLU A 128 9.97 -31.98 -50.96
CA GLU A 128 10.53 -31.90 -52.31
C GLU A 128 11.59 -32.98 -52.53
N ALA A 129 12.43 -33.26 -51.53
CA ALA A 129 13.42 -34.35 -51.59
C ALA A 129 12.73 -35.71 -51.82
N GLN A 130 11.61 -35.99 -51.15
CA GLN A 130 10.84 -37.21 -51.36
C GLN A 130 10.29 -37.32 -52.78
N ARG A 131 9.77 -36.21 -53.35
CA ARG A 131 9.30 -36.19 -54.74
C ARG A 131 10.44 -36.52 -55.70
N LEU A 132 11.58 -35.85 -55.56
CA LEU A 132 12.75 -36.04 -56.43
C LEU A 132 13.33 -37.45 -56.33
N VAL A 133 13.38 -38.04 -55.13
CA VAL A 133 13.77 -39.45 -54.94
C VAL A 133 12.81 -40.39 -55.67
N ALA A 134 11.51 -40.12 -55.63
CA ALA A 134 10.52 -40.92 -56.37
C ALA A 134 10.63 -40.74 -57.90
N LEU A 135 11.04 -39.56 -58.38
CA LEU A 135 11.39 -39.34 -59.80
C LEU A 135 12.62 -40.17 -60.19
N ILE A 136 13.69 -40.11 -59.41
CA ILE A 136 14.93 -40.88 -59.64
C ILE A 136 14.63 -42.38 -59.70
N GLU A 137 13.84 -42.90 -58.76
CA GLU A 137 13.42 -44.31 -58.73
C GLU A 137 12.58 -44.71 -59.94
N LYS A 138 11.71 -43.81 -60.42
CA LYS A 138 10.97 -44.04 -61.67
C LYS A 138 11.87 -44.05 -62.90
N VAL A 139 12.90 -43.21 -62.94
CA VAL A 139 13.86 -43.17 -64.06
C VAL A 139 14.72 -44.42 -64.07
N ASP A 140 15.34 -44.74 -62.93
CA ASP A 140 16.19 -45.90 -62.73
C ASP A 140 16.07 -46.41 -61.29
N ALA A 141 15.37 -47.54 -61.12
CA ALA A 141 15.19 -48.20 -59.83
C ALA A 141 16.51 -48.79 -59.28
N SER A 142 17.52 -48.99 -60.13
CA SER A 142 18.84 -49.51 -59.76
C SER A 142 19.88 -48.43 -59.46
N ALA A 143 19.48 -47.16 -59.47
CA ALA A 143 20.39 -46.04 -59.23
C ALA A 143 21.09 -46.18 -57.85
N PRO A 144 22.44 -46.16 -57.80
CA PRO A 144 23.20 -46.47 -56.59
C PRO A 144 23.01 -45.45 -55.46
N ALA A 145 22.52 -44.25 -55.78
CA ALA A 145 22.24 -43.21 -54.78
C ALA A 145 20.91 -43.42 -54.02
N LEU A 146 19.96 -44.22 -54.55
CA LEU A 146 18.63 -44.36 -53.96
C LEU A 146 18.63 -44.87 -52.51
N PRO A 147 19.40 -45.92 -52.13
CA PRO A 147 19.45 -46.37 -50.75
C PRO A 147 19.89 -45.26 -49.79
N ARG A 148 20.95 -44.52 -50.18
CA ARG A 148 21.49 -43.40 -49.40
C ARG A 148 20.46 -42.27 -49.22
N LEU A 149 19.76 -41.90 -50.30
CA LEU A 149 18.76 -40.84 -50.27
C LEU A 149 17.53 -41.23 -49.44
N LYS A 150 17.03 -42.47 -49.57
CA LYS A 150 15.90 -42.99 -48.80
C LYS A 150 16.22 -43.08 -47.30
N GLU A 151 17.42 -43.53 -46.97
CA GLU A 151 17.91 -43.55 -45.58
C GLU A 151 18.04 -42.13 -45.02
N GLY A 152 18.65 -41.21 -45.78
CA GLY A 152 18.78 -39.81 -45.38
C GLY A 152 17.43 -39.13 -45.16
N LEU A 153 16.46 -39.36 -46.05
CA LEU A 153 15.09 -38.85 -45.93
C LEU A 153 14.39 -39.38 -44.68
N SER A 154 14.42 -40.71 -44.45
CA SER A 154 13.74 -41.30 -43.30
C SER A 154 14.34 -40.83 -41.97
N LYS A 155 15.67 -40.76 -41.86
CA LYS A 155 16.36 -40.21 -40.68
C LYS A 155 16.06 -38.73 -40.50
N GLY A 156 16.13 -37.94 -41.57
CA GLY A 156 15.86 -36.51 -41.54
C GLY A 156 14.44 -36.20 -41.07
N VAL A 157 13.44 -36.89 -41.63
CA VAL A 157 12.03 -36.76 -41.22
C VAL A 157 11.83 -37.16 -39.77
N GLN A 158 12.43 -38.27 -39.30
CA GLN A 158 12.34 -38.68 -37.90
C GLN A 158 12.97 -37.67 -36.95
N VAL A 159 14.14 -37.13 -37.29
CA VAL A 159 14.82 -36.10 -36.49
C VAL A 159 14.01 -34.82 -36.44
N ALA A 160 13.46 -34.37 -37.57
CA ALA A 160 12.61 -33.19 -37.63
C ALA A 160 11.30 -33.39 -36.84
N ALA A 161 10.64 -34.54 -36.99
CA ALA A 161 9.43 -34.88 -36.23
C ALA A 161 9.72 -34.87 -34.72
N LYS A 162 10.78 -35.54 -34.28
CA LYS A 162 11.19 -35.56 -32.87
C LYS A 162 11.51 -34.15 -32.35
N ARG A 163 12.19 -33.31 -33.14
CA ARG A 163 12.46 -31.91 -32.77
C ARG A 163 11.15 -31.14 -32.53
N THR A 164 10.16 -31.31 -33.41
CA THR A 164 8.85 -30.65 -33.25
C THR A 164 8.06 -31.18 -32.04
N GLU A 165 8.16 -32.48 -31.74
CA GLU A 165 7.57 -33.08 -30.54
C GLU A 165 8.23 -32.54 -29.27
N ASP A 166 9.57 -32.57 -29.20
CA ASP A 166 10.35 -32.07 -28.07
C ASP A 166 10.08 -30.58 -27.81
N GLU A 167 10.00 -29.76 -28.87
CA GLU A 167 9.64 -28.33 -28.77
C GLU A 167 8.21 -28.15 -28.26
N THR A 168 7.25 -28.94 -28.75
CA THR A 168 5.84 -28.89 -28.33
C THR A 168 5.70 -29.31 -26.86
N GLU A 169 6.36 -30.39 -26.45
CA GLU A 169 6.39 -30.84 -25.05
C GLU A 169 7.03 -29.80 -24.14
N LYS A 170 8.14 -29.19 -24.56
CA LYS A 170 8.79 -28.11 -23.81
C LYS A 170 7.88 -26.90 -23.64
N VAL A 171 7.23 -26.45 -24.72
CA VAL A 171 6.29 -25.33 -24.66
C VAL A 171 5.10 -25.66 -23.74
N LYS A 172 4.58 -26.88 -23.81
CA LYS A 172 3.51 -27.35 -22.91
C LYS A 172 3.95 -27.35 -21.45
N LYS A 173 5.13 -27.88 -21.16
CA LYS A 173 5.69 -27.92 -19.80
C LYS A 173 5.94 -26.51 -19.25
N ASP A 174 6.53 -25.62 -20.05
CA ASP A 174 6.75 -24.23 -19.67
C ASP A 174 5.41 -23.50 -19.39
N ALA A 175 4.36 -23.80 -20.15
CA ALA A 175 3.01 -23.26 -19.91
C ALA A 175 2.39 -23.81 -18.62
N GLU A 176 2.51 -25.10 -18.35
CA GLU A 176 2.06 -25.73 -17.11
C GLU A 176 2.80 -25.17 -15.88
N ASP A 177 4.12 -25.02 -15.97
CA ASP A 177 4.95 -24.48 -14.88
C ASP A 177 4.64 -23.01 -14.61
N ARG A 178 4.47 -22.18 -15.65
CA ARG A 178 4.00 -20.79 -15.48
C ARG A 178 2.62 -20.73 -14.81
N THR A 179 1.71 -21.63 -15.18
CA THR A 179 0.38 -21.69 -14.58
C THR A 179 0.47 -22.07 -13.10
N ARG A 180 1.33 -23.05 -12.74
CA ARG A 180 1.58 -23.43 -11.33
C ARG A 180 2.20 -22.29 -10.53
N GLN A 181 3.20 -21.58 -11.09
CA GLN A 181 3.83 -20.43 -10.44
C GLN A 181 2.85 -19.29 -10.20
N LEU A 182 1.97 -19.00 -11.17
CA LEU A 182 0.92 -17.98 -11.00
C LEU A 182 -0.08 -18.39 -9.92
N ALA A 183 -0.49 -19.66 -9.87
CA ALA A 183 -1.38 -20.16 -8.83
C ALA A 183 -0.73 -20.14 -7.43
N GLU A 184 0.55 -20.48 -7.31
CA GLU A 184 1.30 -20.39 -6.05
C GLU A 184 1.48 -18.93 -5.61
N GLN A 185 1.83 -18.03 -6.53
CA GLN A 185 1.93 -16.61 -6.25
C GLN A 185 0.59 -16.03 -5.79
N GLN A 186 -0.52 -16.40 -6.44
CA GLN A 186 -1.86 -16.02 -6.02
C GLN A 186 -2.15 -16.51 -4.59
N ARG A 187 -1.88 -17.78 -4.28
CA ARG A 187 -2.05 -18.34 -2.92
C ARG A 187 -1.22 -17.57 -1.88
N LEU A 188 0.04 -17.26 -2.18
CA LEU A 188 0.89 -16.47 -1.29
C LEU A 188 0.36 -15.06 -1.10
N THR A 189 -0.14 -14.40 -2.15
CA THR A 189 -0.74 -13.06 -2.03
C THR A 189 -2.04 -13.09 -1.23
N GLU A 190 -2.90 -14.10 -1.43
CA GLU A 190 -4.12 -14.30 -0.64
C GLU A 190 -3.80 -14.56 0.82
N GLN A 191 -2.78 -15.40 1.10
CA GLN A 191 -2.35 -15.68 2.47
C GLN A 191 -1.84 -14.41 3.15
N ARG A 192 -0.95 -13.64 2.49
CA ARG A 192 -0.47 -12.36 3.02
C ARG A 192 -1.60 -11.35 3.23
N ALA A 193 -2.59 -11.32 2.34
CA ALA A 193 -3.76 -10.46 2.49
C ALA A 193 -4.59 -10.85 3.73
N LYS A 194 -4.84 -12.15 3.93
CA LYS A 194 -5.53 -12.68 5.12
C LYS A 194 -4.76 -12.39 6.41
N GLU A 195 -3.45 -12.61 6.41
CA GLU A 195 -2.58 -12.31 7.55
C GLU A 195 -2.57 -10.81 7.88
N ALA A 196 -2.47 -9.94 6.86
CA ALA A 196 -2.54 -8.50 7.05
C ALA A 196 -3.91 -8.03 7.55
N GLU A 197 -5.00 -8.65 7.10
CA GLU A 197 -6.35 -8.36 7.59
C GLU A 197 -6.53 -8.81 9.04
N ALA A 198 -6.07 -10.01 9.39
CA ALA A 198 -6.08 -10.49 10.77
C ALA A 198 -5.24 -9.59 11.69
N ALA A 199 -4.05 -9.17 11.26
CA ALA A 199 -3.20 -8.24 12.01
C ALA A 199 -3.89 -6.87 12.22
N LYS A 200 -4.58 -6.34 11.20
CA LYS A 200 -5.37 -5.11 11.32
C LYS A 200 -6.52 -5.26 12.32
N GLN A 201 -7.22 -6.39 12.30
CA GLN A 201 -8.29 -6.66 13.26
C GLN A 201 -7.76 -6.74 14.70
N ILE A 202 -6.63 -7.42 14.91
CA ILE A 202 -5.97 -7.49 16.22
C ILE A 202 -5.54 -6.09 16.69
N ALA A 203 -4.90 -5.30 15.82
CA ALA A 203 -4.49 -3.94 16.15
C ALA A 203 -5.70 -3.04 16.50
N ALA A 204 -6.80 -3.15 15.75
CA ALA A 204 -8.03 -2.42 16.04
C ALA A 204 -8.64 -2.84 17.39
N GLN A 205 -8.65 -4.14 17.72
CA GLN A 205 -9.09 -4.62 19.03
C GLN A 205 -8.21 -4.08 20.16
N GLN A 206 -6.89 -4.05 19.97
CA GLN A 206 -5.95 -3.50 20.94
C GLN A 206 -6.13 -1.98 21.15
N ASP A 207 -6.39 -1.23 20.07
CA ASP A 207 -6.66 0.20 20.17
C ASP A 207 -7.97 0.49 20.92
N VAL A 208 -9.02 -0.31 20.68
CA VAL A 208 -10.27 -0.22 21.45
C VAL A 208 -10.02 -0.54 22.92
N ALA A 209 -9.33 -1.66 23.21
CA ALA A 209 -9.00 -2.03 24.58
C ALA A 209 -8.15 -0.97 25.29
N ARG A 210 -7.18 -0.35 24.60
CA ARG A 210 -6.38 0.76 25.13
C ARG A 210 -7.27 1.96 25.45
N ARG A 211 -8.13 2.38 24.52
CA ARG A 211 -9.06 3.51 24.74
C ARG A 211 -10.01 3.25 25.90
N ASP A 212 -10.49 2.02 26.06
CA ASP A 212 -11.35 1.65 27.16
C ASP A 212 -10.59 1.67 28.50
N SER A 213 -9.34 1.19 28.54
CA SER A 213 -8.49 1.33 29.73
C SER A 213 -8.21 2.79 30.08
N GLU A 214 -7.90 3.64 29.10
CA GLU A 214 -7.68 5.07 29.27
C GLU A 214 -8.94 5.77 29.79
N ARG A 215 -10.12 5.41 29.27
CA ARG A 215 -11.42 5.92 29.76
C ARG A 215 -11.68 5.50 31.19
N GLN A 216 -11.49 4.22 31.53
CA GLN A 216 -11.66 3.73 32.90
C GLN A 216 -10.70 4.39 33.88
N GLU A 217 -9.46 4.65 33.47
CA GLU A 217 -8.49 5.40 34.28
C GLU A 217 -8.91 6.86 34.45
N ALA A 218 -9.35 7.53 33.38
CA ALA A 218 -9.85 8.91 33.46
C ALA A 218 -11.09 9.01 34.37
N GLU A 219 -12.02 8.05 34.28
CA GLU A 219 -13.19 7.96 35.16
C GLU A 219 -12.78 7.74 36.62
N ARG A 220 -11.83 6.83 36.88
CA ARG A 220 -11.27 6.60 38.23
C ARG A 220 -10.56 7.82 38.80
N GLN A 221 -9.84 8.58 37.97
CA GLN A 221 -9.22 9.83 38.39
C GLN A 221 -10.27 10.91 38.66
N ALA A 222 -11.33 11.00 37.85
CA ALA A 222 -12.41 11.96 38.05
C ALA A 222 -13.23 11.65 39.32
N THR A 223 -13.48 10.38 39.64
CA THR A 223 -14.11 10.00 40.92
C THR A 223 -13.19 10.33 42.08
N ALA A 224 -11.90 9.96 42.03
CA ALA A 224 -10.93 10.28 43.08
C ALA A 224 -10.80 11.80 43.33
N ARG A 225 -10.84 12.63 42.28
CA ARG A 225 -10.83 14.10 42.40
C ARG A 225 -12.09 14.61 43.11
N ARG A 226 -13.28 14.15 42.71
CA ARG A 226 -14.55 14.53 43.35
C ARG A 226 -14.58 14.14 44.83
N ASP A 227 -14.09 12.94 45.16
CA ASP A 227 -14.01 12.48 46.54
C ASP A 227 -13.03 13.32 47.37
N ALA A 228 -11.89 13.71 46.79
CA ALA A 228 -10.91 14.59 47.44
C ALA A 228 -11.49 15.99 47.67
N GLU A 229 -12.16 16.57 46.68
CA GLU A 229 -12.85 17.86 46.79
C GLU A 229 -13.94 17.83 47.87
N GLN A 230 -14.76 16.77 47.92
CA GLN A 230 -15.75 16.60 48.98
C GLN A 230 -15.11 16.51 50.37
N LYS A 231 -14.04 15.72 50.54
CA LYS A 231 -13.33 15.63 51.83
C LYS A 231 -12.77 16.99 52.25
N GLN A 232 -12.25 17.77 51.31
CA GLN A 232 -11.69 19.10 51.58
C GLN A 232 -12.80 20.09 51.98
N GLN A 233 -13.96 20.06 51.32
CA GLN A 233 -15.13 20.85 51.69
C GLN A 233 -15.66 20.46 53.08
N GLN A 234 -15.76 19.16 53.38
CA GLN A 234 -16.17 18.68 54.71
C GLN A 234 -15.20 19.14 55.80
N ALA A 235 -13.88 19.03 55.57
CA ALA A 235 -12.86 19.50 56.50
C ALA A 235 -12.93 21.02 56.72
N ALA A 236 -13.13 21.80 55.65
CA ALA A 236 -13.31 23.25 55.74
C ALA A 236 -14.59 23.62 56.51
N ALA A 237 -15.70 22.90 56.29
CA ALA A 237 -16.95 23.09 57.01
C ALA A 237 -16.80 22.76 58.51
N GLN A 238 -16.09 21.67 58.85
CA GLN A 238 -15.77 21.31 60.23
C GLN A 238 -14.92 22.40 60.91
N GLN A 239 -13.85 22.88 60.26
CA GLN A 239 -13.02 23.97 60.78
C GLN A 239 -13.82 25.27 60.96
N ALA A 240 -14.69 25.63 60.01
CA ALA A 240 -15.55 26.81 60.12
C ALA A 240 -16.53 26.68 61.30
N SER A 241 -17.10 25.50 61.52
CA SER A 241 -17.99 25.23 62.66
C SER A 241 -17.25 25.32 64.00
N ALA A 242 -16.04 24.77 64.10
CA ALA A 242 -15.20 24.84 65.29
C ALA A 242 -14.74 26.28 65.61
N ALA A 243 -14.37 27.06 64.58
CA ALA A 243 -14.02 28.46 64.74
C ALA A 243 -15.21 29.30 65.23
N ARG A 244 -16.43 29.01 64.74
CA ARG A 244 -17.66 29.67 65.20
C ARG A 244 -17.96 29.36 66.67
N GLN A 245 -17.77 28.12 67.10
CA GLN A 245 -17.95 27.71 68.50
C GLN A 245 -16.89 28.33 69.43
N ALA A 246 -15.64 28.45 68.98
CA ALA A 246 -14.57 29.11 69.73
C ALA A 246 -14.80 30.62 69.89
N ALA A 247 -15.37 31.29 68.89
CA ALA A 247 -15.67 32.73 68.94
C ALA A 247 -16.79 33.09 69.95
N THR A 248 -17.72 32.18 70.22
CA THR A 248 -18.78 32.39 71.22
C THR A 248 -18.30 32.25 72.67
N ALA A 249 -17.08 31.77 72.88
CA ALA A 249 -16.46 31.57 74.20
C ALA A 249 -15.54 32.75 74.63
N ALA A 250 -15.77 33.96 74.11
CA ALA A 250 -14.88 35.11 74.33
C ALA A 250 -14.90 35.64 75.78
N ALA A 251 -13.69 35.90 76.29
CA ALA A 251 -13.27 36.29 77.64
C ALA A 251 -14.01 37.50 78.28
N PRO A 252 -14.02 37.62 79.63
CA PRO A 252 -14.72 38.69 80.35
C PRO A 252 -14.21 40.09 79.93
N SER A 253 -15.12 40.92 79.45
CA SER A 253 -14.85 42.30 79.04
C SER A 253 -14.61 43.21 80.24
N LEU A 254 -13.41 43.79 80.36
CA LEU A 254 -13.11 44.84 81.35
C LEU A 254 -13.76 46.17 80.96
N ARG A 255 -14.57 46.76 81.85
CA ARG A 255 -15.19 48.08 81.67
C ARG A 255 -14.38 49.17 82.38
N PRO A 256 -13.86 50.19 81.67
CA PRO A 256 -13.09 51.28 82.28
C PRO A 256 -14.02 52.27 83.01
N VAL A 257 -13.70 52.57 84.26
CA VAL A 257 -14.41 53.59 85.09
C VAL A 257 -13.70 54.95 84.99
N SER A 258 -12.37 54.95 85.02
CA SER A 258 -11.56 56.16 84.84
C SER A 258 -10.22 55.81 84.22
N THR A 259 -9.94 56.41 83.05
CA THR A 259 -8.68 56.22 82.33
C THR A 259 -8.11 57.58 81.96
N PRO A 260 -7.54 58.33 82.92
CA PRO A 260 -6.89 59.60 82.61
C PRO A 260 -5.79 59.39 81.56
N ALA A 261 -5.75 60.31 80.59
CA ALA A 261 -4.73 60.31 79.56
C ALA A 261 -3.33 60.47 80.18
N PRO A 262 -2.30 59.82 79.61
CA PRO A 262 -0.93 59.99 80.08
C PRO A 262 -0.46 61.42 79.87
N ARG A 263 0.36 61.92 80.80
CA ARG A 263 1.00 63.22 80.62
C ARG A 263 2.02 63.15 79.50
N TYR A 264 2.07 64.20 78.69
CA TYR A 264 3.05 64.31 77.63
C TYR A 264 4.43 64.70 78.20
N PRO A 265 5.52 63.97 77.88
CA PRO A 265 6.86 64.37 78.31
C PRO A 265 7.26 65.74 77.74
N ALA A 266 7.80 66.64 78.57
CA ALA A 266 8.20 67.99 78.14
C ALA A 266 9.31 68.00 77.07
N GLU A 267 10.16 66.98 77.05
CA GLU A 267 11.18 66.79 76.01
C GLU A 267 10.55 66.45 74.65
N ALA A 268 9.62 65.49 74.63
CA ALA A 268 8.86 65.14 73.43
C ALA A 268 7.97 66.30 72.94
N LEU A 269 7.49 67.15 73.86
CA LEU A 269 6.68 68.32 73.51
C LEU A 269 7.51 69.38 72.78
N ARG A 270 8.75 69.64 73.23
CA ARG A 270 9.68 70.57 72.56
C ARG A 270 10.10 70.09 71.18
N SER A 271 10.18 68.78 70.96
CA SER A 271 10.56 68.15 69.68
C SER A 271 9.38 67.76 68.78
N GLY A 272 8.12 67.97 69.22
CA GLY A 272 6.91 67.63 68.46
C GLY A 272 6.77 66.13 68.13
N THR A 273 7.42 65.24 68.89
CA THR A 273 7.52 63.81 68.57
C THR A 273 6.32 63.04 69.12
N SER A 274 5.52 62.37 68.29
CA SER A 274 4.42 61.48 68.72
C SER A 274 4.87 60.03 68.90
N GLY A 275 4.05 59.19 69.54
CA GLY A 275 4.31 57.76 69.64
C GLY A 275 3.17 56.95 70.22
N GLU A 276 3.34 55.63 70.26
CA GLU A 276 2.40 54.71 70.90
C GLU A 276 3.12 53.68 71.79
N VAL A 277 2.42 53.23 72.82
CA VAL A 277 2.90 52.24 73.79
C VAL A 277 1.85 51.16 73.97
N LEU A 278 2.12 49.96 73.46
CA LEU A 278 1.34 48.76 73.76
C LEU A 278 1.75 48.26 75.13
N MET A 279 0.80 48.28 76.06
CA MET A 279 0.95 47.84 77.42
C MET A 279 0.12 46.59 77.69
N GLU A 280 0.63 45.74 78.56
CA GLU A 280 -0.15 44.70 79.20
C GLU A 280 -0.40 45.10 80.64
N ILE A 281 -1.68 45.07 81.02
CA ILE A 281 -2.16 45.48 82.33
C ILE A 281 -2.93 44.33 82.95
N THR A 282 -2.70 44.06 84.22
CA THR A 282 -3.51 43.14 85.01
C THR A 282 -4.37 43.97 85.93
N VAL A 283 -5.69 43.87 85.75
CA VAL A 283 -6.68 44.52 86.61
C VAL A 283 -7.00 43.55 87.75
N GLY A 284 -6.84 43.99 88.99
CA GLY A 284 -7.22 43.24 90.20
C GLY A 284 -8.72 43.17 90.39
N THR A 285 -9.16 42.37 91.36
CA THR A 285 -10.59 42.17 91.64
C THR A 285 -11.29 43.44 92.15
N ASP A 286 -10.52 44.39 92.70
CA ASP A 286 -10.98 45.71 93.15
C ASP A 286 -11.09 46.74 92.02
N GLY A 287 -10.77 46.36 90.77
CA GLY A 287 -10.79 47.26 89.62
C GLY A 287 -9.54 48.15 89.50
N SER A 288 -8.55 48.00 90.38
CA SER A 288 -7.26 48.71 90.27
C SER A 288 -6.29 47.95 89.34
N VAL A 289 -5.33 48.65 88.74
CA VAL A 289 -4.27 47.99 87.96
C VAL A 289 -3.18 47.50 88.91
N THR A 290 -3.07 46.17 89.08
CA THR A 290 -2.11 45.54 90.01
C THR A 290 -0.75 45.29 89.38
N ASN A 291 -0.71 45.07 88.06
CA ASN A 291 0.52 44.92 87.30
C ASN A 291 0.41 45.65 85.96
N ALA A 292 1.47 46.34 85.56
CA ALA A 292 1.54 47.03 84.28
C ALA A 292 2.94 46.89 83.69
N ARG A 293 3.03 46.36 82.47
CA ARG A 293 4.28 46.21 81.72
C ARG A 293 4.13 46.72 80.30
N VAL A 294 5.20 47.30 79.76
CA VAL A 294 5.27 47.69 78.35
C VAL A 294 5.65 46.47 77.52
N LEU A 295 4.83 46.12 76.53
CA LEU A 295 5.13 45.06 75.55
C LEU A 295 5.89 45.61 74.34
N ARG A 296 5.52 46.81 73.88
CA ARG A 296 6.12 47.49 72.74
C ARG A 296 5.92 48.99 72.88
N ALA A 297 6.96 49.79 72.62
CA ALA A 297 6.88 51.25 72.58
C ALA A 297 7.54 51.77 71.30
N THR A 298 6.98 52.83 70.71
CA THR A 298 7.50 53.46 69.50
C THR A 298 7.29 54.97 69.59
N PRO A 299 8.35 55.81 69.73
CA PRO A 299 9.76 55.47 69.91
C PRO A 299 10.04 54.84 71.28
N SER A 300 11.09 54.01 71.37
CA SER A 300 11.43 53.29 72.61
C SER A 300 11.94 54.23 73.70
N ARG A 301 11.54 53.98 74.95
CA ARG A 301 11.97 54.70 76.17
C ARG A 301 11.56 56.17 76.30
N VAL A 302 10.88 56.74 75.31
CA VAL A 302 10.42 58.14 75.34
C VAL A 302 9.13 58.28 76.16
N PHE A 303 8.19 57.37 75.97
CA PHE A 303 6.84 57.46 76.54
C PHE A 303 6.57 56.46 77.67
N ASP A 304 7.44 55.47 77.84
CA ASP A 304 7.28 54.33 78.74
C ASP A 304 6.97 54.76 80.18
N ARG A 305 7.70 55.75 80.70
CA ARG A 305 7.53 56.25 82.07
C ARG A 305 6.16 56.90 82.28
N GLU A 306 5.73 57.75 81.36
CA GLU A 306 4.45 58.44 81.47
C GLU A 306 3.28 57.49 81.21
N ALA A 307 3.45 56.51 80.32
CA ALA A 307 2.48 55.45 80.08
C ALA A 307 2.26 54.59 81.35
N LEU A 308 3.34 54.16 82.01
CA LEU A 308 3.27 53.45 83.29
C LEU A 308 2.61 54.28 84.40
N ASN A 309 2.92 55.58 84.48
CA ASN A 309 2.33 56.47 85.46
C ASN A 309 0.82 56.68 85.24
N ALA A 310 0.39 56.74 83.99
CA ALA A 310 -1.02 56.91 83.63
C ALA A 310 -1.85 55.68 83.95
N VAL A 311 -1.36 54.51 83.52
CA VAL A 311 -2.03 53.23 83.72
C VAL A 311 -2.19 52.88 85.20
N LYS A 312 -1.24 53.25 86.06
CA LYS A 312 -1.38 53.08 87.53
C LYS A 312 -2.57 53.84 88.12
N ARG A 313 -3.00 54.92 87.46
CA ARG A 313 -4.15 55.74 87.86
C ARG A 313 -5.46 55.25 87.24
N TRP A 314 -5.41 54.27 86.35
CA TRP A 314 -6.62 53.72 85.76
C TRP A 314 -7.44 52.96 86.79
N ARG A 315 -8.75 53.01 86.62
CA ARG A 315 -9.74 52.29 87.39
C ARG A 315 -10.72 51.65 86.44
N PHE A 316 -11.01 50.39 86.69
CA PHE A 316 -11.98 49.57 86.00
C PHE A 316 -13.07 49.15 86.98
N GLU A 317 -14.18 48.63 86.47
CA GLU A 317 -15.19 48.02 87.33
C GLU A 317 -14.59 46.79 88.04
N PRO A 318 -14.91 46.56 89.32
CA PRO A 318 -14.49 45.36 90.04
C PRO A 318 -14.84 44.08 89.25
N VAL A 319 -13.89 43.16 89.16
CA VAL A 319 -14.02 41.89 88.44
C VAL A 319 -13.85 40.71 89.38
N ASN A 320 -14.53 39.59 89.10
CA ASN A 320 -14.51 38.41 89.98
C ASN A 320 -13.16 37.68 90.01
N ALA A 321 -12.26 37.94 89.06
CA ALA A 321 -10.90 37.40 89.02
C ALA A 321 -9.97 38.40 88.32
N PRO A 322 -8.65 38.42 88.62
CA PRO A 322 -7.72 39.28 87.93
C PRO A 322 -7.72 39.04 86.42
N VAL A 323 -7.91 40.08 85.63
CA VAL A 323 -7.94 39.99 84.16
C VAL A 323 -6.73 40.71 83.58
N THR A 324 -5.91 39.98 82.82
CA THR A 324 -4.80 40.55 82.06
C THR A 324 -5.28 40.93 80.67
N THR A 325 -5.13 42.20 80.30
CA THR A 325 -5.51 42.72 78.99
C THR A 325 -4.40 43.57 78.38
N ARG A 326 -4.45 43.75 77.06
CA ARG A 326 -3.48 44.56 76.32
C ARG A 326 -4.15 45.84 75.85
N ARG A 327 -3.51 46.99 76.08
CA ARG A 327 -4.01 48.31 75.71
C ARG A 327 -2.90 49.13 75.07
N THR A 328 -3.21 49.75 73.94
CA THR A 328 -2.31 50.69 73.28
C THR A 328 -2.64 52.10 73.75
N LEU A 329 -1.64 52.81 74.29
CA LEU A 329 -1.72 54.23 74.62
C LEU A 329 -1.06 55.03 73.50
N VAL A 330 -1.73 56.07 73.04
CA VAL A 330 -1.22 56.96 71.98
C VAL A 330 -0.81 58.30 72.60
N PHE A 331 0.33 58.83 72.19
CA PHE A 331 0.90 60.11 72.60
C PHE A 331 0.98 61.03 71.37
N ALA A 332 0.18 62.09 71.34
CA ALA A 332 0.22 63.13 70.31
C ALA A 332 0.51 64.53 70.91
N PRO A 333 1.32 65.38 70.24
CA PRO A 333 1.62 66.73 70.73
C PRO A 333 0.37 67.62 70.53
N GLY A 334 -0.42 67.81 71.58
CA GLY A 334 -1.66 68.60 71.52
C GLY A 334 -2.80 68.11 72.43
N GLY A 335 -2.64 66.93 73.04
CA GLY A 335 -3.67 66.31 73.88
C GLY A 335 -4.33 65.13 73.19
#